data_AF-A0AB33ZWX8-F1
#
_entry.id   AF-A0AB33ZWX8-F1
#
_cell.length_a   1.000
_cell.length_b   1.000
_cell.length_c   1.000
_cell.angle_alpha   90.00
_cell.angle_beta   90.00
_cell.angle_gamma   90.00
#
_symmetry.space_group_name_H-M   'P 1'
#
loop_
_entity.id
_entity.type
_entity.pdbx_description
1 polymer ?
#
loop_
_entity_poly.entity_id
_entity_poly.type
_entity_poly.pdbx_seq_one_letter_code
_entity_poly.pdbx_strand_id
1 'polypeptide(L)' 'MNFHSLEDTYTLNNGVEIPIIGFGTWQTPDGDIAKHAVEVALNAGYRHIDTAAAYGNEKVKQ' A
#
# COMPACT_ATOMS: atom_id res chain seq x y z
N MET A 1 -18.62 -3.10 11.38
CA MET A 1 -18.00 -3.63 10.16
C MET A 1 -17.21 -4.85 10.57
N ASN A 2 -17.48 -6.01 9.98
CA ASN A 2 -16.74 -7.24 10.25
C ASN A 2 -15.83 -7.48 9.06
N PHE A 3 -14.54 -7.60 9.35
CA PHE A 3 -13.49 -7.77 8.36
C PHE A 3 -12.67 -8.99 8.77
N HIS A 4 -12.40 -9.86 7.81
CA HIS A 4 -11.89 -11.21 8.02
C HIS A 4 -10.60 -11.47 7.23
N SER A 5 -10.29 -10.68 6.19
CA SER A 5 -9.12 -10.93 5.32
C SER A 5 -8.51 -9.66 4.70
N LEU A 6 -7.34 -9.80 4.07
CA LEU A 6 -6.68 -8.75 3.27
C LEU A 6 -7.40 -8.48 1.93
N GLU A 7 -8.28 -9.38 1.50
CA GLU A 7 -9.04 -9.27 0.25
C GLU A 7 -10.33 -8.48 0.44
N ASP A 8 -10.75 -8.26 1.69
CA ASP A 8 -11.98 -7.54 2.00
C ASP A 8 -11.88 -6.08 1.51
N THR A 9 -12.93 -5.63 0.82
CA THR A 9 -13.02 -4.29 0.25
C THR A 9 -14.14 -3.48 0.88
N TYR A 10 -14.02 -2.16 0.78
CA TYR A 10 -15.10 -1.21 1.04
C TYR A 10 -15.49 -0.52 -0.27
N THR A 11 -16.78 -0.44 -0.56
CA THR A 11 -17.27 0.31 -1.73
C THR A 11 -17.35 1.80 -1.40
N LEU A 12 -16.52 2.60 -2.08
CA LEU A 12 -16.52 4.05 -2.00
C LEU A 12 -17.82 4.64 -2.58
N ASN A 13 -18.09 5.91 -2.29
CA ASN A 13 -19.30 6.61 -2.74
C ASN A 13 -19.46 6.67 -4.27
N ASN A 14 -18.37 6.47 -5.02
CA ASN A 14 -18.33 6.43 -6.49
C ASN A 14 -18.39 5.00 -7.05
N GLY A 15 -18.64 4.00 -6.22
CA GLY A 15 -18.74 2.59 -6.62
C GLY A 15 -17.41 1.84 -6.76
N VAL A 16 -16.27 2.50 -6.55
CA VAL A 16 -14.95 1.84 -6.58
C VAL A 16 -14.74 1.06 -5.30
N GLU A 17 -14.28 -0.18 -5.42
CA GLU A 17 -13.88 -1.00 -4.28
C GLU A 17 -12.43 -0.71 -3.89
N ILE A 18 -12.19 -0.43 -2.61
CA ILE A 18 -10.85 -0.24 -2.05
C ILE A 18 -10.56 -1.31 -1.00
N PRO A 19 -9.39 -1.98 -1.04
CA PRO A 19 -9.01 -2.89 0.04
C PRO A 19 -8.94 -2.12 1.36
N ILE A 20 -9.59 -2.67 2.39
CA ILE A 20 -9.74 -1.99 3.67
C ILE A 20 -8.44 -1.91 4.48
N ILE A 21 -7.49 -2.81 4.20
CA ILE A 21 -6.16 -2.83 4.81
C ILE A 21 -5.15 -2.36 3.76
N GLY A 22 -4.41 -1.30 4.10
CA GLY A 22 -3.35 -0.75 3.25
C GLY A 22 -1.97 -0.80 3.91
N PHE A 23 -0.92 -0.87 3.09
CA PHE A 23 0.48 -0.76 3.51
C PHE A 23 0.98 0.66 3.27
N GLY A 24 1.26 1.40 4.34
CA GLY A 24 1.77 2.77 4.28
C GLY A 24 3.30 2.84 4.19
N THR A 25 3.80 3.77 3.38
CA THR A 25 5.24 3.94 3.10
C THR A 25 5.89 5.13 3.80
N TRP A 26 5.17 5.85 4.67
CA TRP A 26 5.72 6.98 5.41
C TRP A 26 6.95 6.58 6.26
N GLN A 27 7.98 7.42 6.25
CA GLN A 27 9.29 7.19 6.88
C GLN A 27 10.08 5.97 6.39
N THR A 28 9.61 5.26 5.36
CA THR A 28 10.42 4.22 4.71
C THR A 28 11.53 4.89 3.89
N PRO A 29 12.81 4.52 4.08
CA PRO A 29 13.90 5.07 3.27
C PRO A 29 13.69 4.82 1.76
N ASP A 30 14.05 5.81 0.93
CA ASP A 30 13.98 5.73 -0.53
C ASP A 30 14.87 4.61 -1.12
N GLY A 31 14.69 4.30 -2.40
CA GLY A 31 15.49 3.33 -3.15
C GLY A 31 15.09 1.87 -2.90
N ASP A 32 16.08 0.99 -2.80
CA ASP A 32 15.87 -0.46 -2.69
C ASP A 32 15.11 -0.87 -1.43
N ILE A 33 15.18 -0.07 -0.35
CA ILE A 33 14.44 -0.36 0.89
C ILE A 33 12.93 -0.16 0.67
N ALA A 34 12.52 0.96 0.08
CA ALA A 34 11.12 1.21 -0.27
C ALA A 34 10.59 0.15 -1.25
N LYS A 35 11.38 -0.16 -2.28
CA LYS A 35 11.04 -1.21 -3.25
C LYS A 35 10.84 -2.56 -2.57
N HIS A 36 11.80 -3.00 -1.76
CA HIS A 36 11.75 -4.29 -1.08
C HIS A 36 10.57 -4.36 -0.10
N ALA A 37 10.30 -3.29 0.65
CA ALA A 37 9.17 -3.22 1.57
C ALA A 37 7.83 -3.41 0.84
N VAL A 38 7.65 -2.74 -0.32
CA VAL A 38 6.44 -2.91 -1.15
C VAL A 38 6.37 -4.32 -1.74
N GLU A 39 7.47 -4.89 -2.23
CA GLU A 39 7.52 -6.27 -2.73
C GLU A 39 7.11 -7.28 -1.66
N VAL A 40 7.60 -7.12 -0.43
CA VAL A 40 7.23 -7.97 0.71
C VAL A 40 5.75 -7.81 1.04
N ALA A 41 5.21 -6.60 1.06
CA ALA A 41 3.78 -6.36 1.30
C ALA A 41 2.91 -7.03 0.24
N LEU A 42 3.28 -6.92 -1.04
CA LEU A 42 2.56 -7.56 -2.15
C LEU A 42 2.58 -9.09 -2.04
N ASN A 43 3.73 -9.68 -1.67
CA ASN A 43 3.89 -11.12 -1.44
C ASN A 43 3.12 -11.61 -0.22
N ALA A 44 2.94 -10.75 0.79
CA ALA A 44 2.10 -11.02 1.96
C ALA A 44 0.60 -10.89 1.70
N GLY A 45 0.19 -10.44 0.50
CA GLY A 45 -1.21 -10.36 0.08
C GLY A 45 -1.81 -8.95 0.08
N TYR A 46 -1.06 -7.91 0.46
CA TYR A 46 -1.57 -6.54 0.40
C TYR A 46 -1.83 -6.12 -1.05
N ARG A 47 -2.90 -5.36 -1.27
CA ARG A 47 -3.24 -4.79 -2.60
C ARG A 47 -3.50 -3.29 -2.58
N HIS A 48 -3.54 -2.69 -1.40
CA HIS A 48 -3.62 -1.25 -1.21
C HIS A 48 -2.27 -0.76 -0.67
N ILE A 49 -1.56 0.04 -1.47
CA ILE A 49 -0.30 0.68 -1.09
C ILE A 49 -0.54 2.18 -0.96
N ASP A 50 -0.21 2.74 0.19
CA ASP A 50 -0.30 4.17 0.48
C ASP A 50 1.09 4.82 0.42
N THR A 51 1.18 5.88 -0.36
CA THR A 51 2.39 6.68 -0.55
C THR A 51 2.04 8.12 -0.85
N ALA A 52 3.05 8.99 -0.83
CA ALA A 52 2.89 10.39 -1.19
C ALA A 52 4.22 10.96 -1.69
N ALA A 53 4.15 11.90 -2.63
CA ALA A 53 5.32 12.63 -3.12
C ALA A 53 6.16 13.27 -2.00
N ALA A 54 5.51 13.72 -0.92
CA ALA A 54 6.18 14.29 0.25
C ALA A 54 7.05 13.28 1.02
N TYR A 55 6.83 11.97 0.86
CA TYR A 55 7.63 10.93 1.51
C TYR A 55 8.96 10.70 0.78
N GLY A 56 9.06 11.16 -0.48
CA GLY A 56 10.28 11.11 -1.26
C GLY A 56 10.72 9.70 -1.67
N ASN A 57 9.84 8.70 -1.57
CA ASN A 57 10.14 7.29 -1.80
C ASN A 57 9.23 6.59 -2.84
N GLU A 58 8.42 7.37 -3.59
CA GLU A 58 7.53 6.84 -4.65
C GLU A 58 8.30 6.31 -5.87
N LYS A 59 9.50 6.84 -6.12
CA LYS A 59 10.32 6.51 -7.28
C LYS A 59 11.54 5.74 -6.81
N VAL A 60 11.73 4.54 -7.34
CA VAL A 60 13.04 3.87 -7.24
C VAL A 60 14.03 4.67 -8.09
N LYS A 61 14.80 5.55 -7.46
CA LYS A 61 15.92 6.22 -8.13
C LYS A 61 17.03 5.18 -8.31
N GLN A 62 17.36 4.88 -9.57
CA GLN A 62 18.54 4.10 -9.94
C GLN A 62 19.81 4.92 -9.72
#